data_AF-A0A920E6N9-F1
#
_entry.id   AF-A0A920E6N9-F1
#
_cell.length_a   1.000
_cell.length_b   1.000
_cell.length_c   1.000
_cell.angle_alpha   90.00
_cell.angle_beta   90.00
_cell.angle_gamma   90.00
#
_symmetry.space_group_name_H-M   'P 1'
#
loop_
_entity.id
_entity.type
_entity.pdbx_description
1 polymer ?
#
loop_
_entity_poly.entity_id
_entity_poly.type
_entity_poly.pdbx_seq_one_letter_code
_entity_poly.pdbx_strand_id
1 'polypeptide(L)'
;MPWNFPFWQVFRFAVPSIIAGNGAILKHASNVQGCAFSIETSFARSGFPKHLFQNISISGKNVSKVIKNSKISAVTLTGSTPAGRSVAETAGKELKKSVLELGGSDPYVILDDADIEKSVDSCISGRILNTGQSCISAKRLIVVDSLHDQFLSSLENKLSKK
;
A
#
# COMPACT_ATOMS: atom_id res chain seq x y z
N MET A 1 -5.68 6.35 1.19
CA MET A 1 -5.27 5.02 0.69
C MET A 1 -4.96 5.06 -0.81
N PRO A 2 -3.97 4.27 -1.28
CA PRO A 2 -3.45 4.28 -2.66
C PRO A 2 -4.33 3.44 -3.59
N TRP A 3 -4.13 3.56 -4.90
CA TRP A 3 -4.95 2.88 -5.91
C TRP A 3 -4.52 1.46 -6.25
N ASN A 4 -3.30 1.06 -5.91
CA ASN A 4 -2.70 -0.19 -6.40
C ASN A 4 -3.37 -1.45 -5.83
N PHE A 5 -3.86 -1.41 -4.59
CA PHE A 5 -4.65 -2.48 -3.99
C PHE A 5 -5.89 -1.85 -3.32
N PRO A 6 -6.90 -1.45 -4.09
CA PRO A 6 -7.93 -0.51 -3.65
C PRO A 6 -8.83 -1.07 -2.53
N PHE A 7 -9.00 -2.39 -2.46
CA PHE A 7 -9.71 -3.05 -1.37
C PHE A 7 -8.78 -3.41 -0.21
N TRP A 8 -7.72 -4.17 -0.51
CA TRP A 8 -6.83 -4.71 0.53
C TRP A 8 -6.19 -3.62 1.40
N GLN A 9 -5.71 -2.52 0.81
CA GLN A 9 -5.09 -1.44 1.59
C GLN A 9 -6.06 -0.73 2.51
N VAL A 10 -7.34 -0.64 2.12
CA VAL A 10 -8.39 -0.08 2.98
C VAL A 10 -8.70 -1.04 4.12
N PHE A 11 -8.95 -2.32 3.84
CA PHE A 11 -9.27 -3.28 4.90
C PHE A 11 -8.12 -3.49 5.89
N ARG A 12 -6.87 -3.45 5.42
CA ARG A 12 -5.67 -3.57 6.24
C ARG A 12 -5.62 -2.56 7.40
N PHE A 13 -6.16 -1.35 7.23
CA PHE A 13 -6.28 -0.38 8.33
C PHE A 13 -7.68 -0.36 8.96
N ALA A 14 -8.73 -0.43 8.14
CA ALA A 14 -10.09 -0.15 8.59
C ALA A 14 -10.59 -1.22 9.55
N VAL A 15 -10.38 -2.51 9.22
CA VAL A 15 -10.83 -3.64 10.04
C VAL A 15 -10.23 -3.61 11.45
N PRO A 16 -8.89 -3.58 11.64
CA PRO A 16 -8.33 -3.54 12.99
C PRO A 16 -8.70 -2.26 13.75
N SER A 17 -8.78 -1.10 13.06
CA SER A 17 -9.17 0.16 13.71
C SER A 17 -10.60 0.11 14.25
N ILE A 18 -11.53 -0.44 13.47
CA ILE A 18 -12.95 -0.57 13.81
C ILE A 18 -13.15 -1.59 14.93
N ILE A 19 -12.48 -2.76 14.86
CA ILE A 19 -12.57 -3.78 15.91
C ILE A 19 -12.02 -3.24 17.24
N ALA A 20 -11.01 -2.40 17.20
CA ALA A 20 -10.49 -1.69 18.38
C ALA A 20 -11.43 -0.58 18.91
N GLY A 21 -12.61 -0.39 18.31
CA GLY A 21 -13.63 0.55 18.78
C GLY A 21 -13.59 1.94 18.15
N ASN A 22 -12.82 2.15 17.07
CA ASN A 22 -12.73 3.45 16.41
C ASN A 22 -13.73 3.57 15.24
N GLY A 23 -14.15 4.80 14.93
CA GLY A 23 -14.70 5.13 13.62
C GLY A 23 -13.58 5.34 12.59
N ALA A 24 -13.90 5.20 11.31
CA ALA A 24 -12.94 5.38 10.22
C ALA A 24 -13.51 6.27 9.10
N ILE A 25 -12.71 7.22 8.64
CA ILE A 25 -13.01 8.04 7.48
C ILE A 25 -11.96 7.77 6.42
N LEU A 26 -12.40 7.35 5.24
CA LEU A 26 -11.55 7.06 4.10
C LEU A 26 -11.51 8.26 3.13
N LYS A 27 -10.32 8.81 2.91
CA LYS A 27 -10.00 9.52 1.67
C LYS A 27 -9.22 8.58 0.76
N HIS A 28 -9.87 8.08 -0.29
CA HIS A 28 -9.23 7.17 -1.25
C HIS A 28 -8.50 7.91 -2.40
N ALA A 29 -7.82 7.17 -3.27
CA ALA A 29 -7.23 7.73 -4.47
C ALA A 29 -8.35 8.12 -5.44
N SER A 30 -8.18 9.22 -6.16
CA SER A 30 -9.28 9.84 -6.92
C SER A 30 -9.76 8.96 -8.08
N ASN A 31 -8.89 8.12 -8.62
CA ASN A 31 -9.17 7.21 -9.73
C ASN A 31 -9.89 5.91 -9.32
N VAL A 32 -10.12 5.67 -8.02
CA VAL A 32 -10.76 4.43 -7.51
C VAL A 32 -11.94 4.71 -6.57
N GLN A 33 -12.64 5.83 -6.77
CA GLN A 33 -13.79 6.18 -5.92
C GLN A 33 -14.93 5.17 -6.01
N GLY A 34 -15.10 4.49 -7.15
CA GLY A 34 -16.05 3.37 -7.27
C GLY A 34 -15.78 2.28 -6.22
N CYS A 35 -14.51 1.87 -6.05
CA CYS A 35 -14.12 0.92 -5.01
C CYS A 35 -14.39 1.47 -3.61
N ALA A 36 -14.12 2.76 -3.37
CA ALA A 36 -14.35 3.39 -2.09
C ALA A 36 -15.83 3.33 -1.66
N PHE A 37 -16.75 3.63 -2.57
CA PHE A 37 -18.20 3.54 -2.33
C PHE A 37 -18.66 2.09 -2.15
N SER A 38 -18.10 1.15 -2.90
CA SER A 38 -18.37 -0.28 -2.70
C SER A 38 -17.96 -0.75 -1.30
N ILE A 39 -16.80 -0.30 -0.80
CA ILE A 39 -16.32 -0.65 0.55
C ILE A 39 -17.24 -0.06 1.63
N GLU A 40 -17.62 1.22 1.51
CA GLU A 40 -18.58 1.85 2.44
C GLU A 40 -19.91 1.10 2.45
N THR A 41 -20.42 0.71 1.27
CA THR A 41 -21.62 -0.11 1.14
C THR A 41 -21.46 -1.48 1.80
N SER A 42 -20.29 -2.12 1.67
CA SER A 42 -19.99 -3.38 2.35
C SER A 42 -20.08 -3.23 3.88
N PHE A 43 -19.46 -2.20 4.46
CA PHE A 43 -19.56 -1.94 5.91
C PHE A 43 -21.01 -1.71 6.35
N ALA A 44 -21.78 -0.93 5.59
CA ALA A 44 -23.19 -0.67 5.89
C ALA A 44 -24.04 -1.96 5.84
N ARG A 45 -23.75 -2.88 4.91
CA ARG A 45 -24.45 -4.16 4.76
C ARG A 45 -24.02 -5.22 5.79
N SER A 46 -22.87 -5.07 6.41
CA SER A 46 -22.33 -6.01 7.39
C SER A 46 -22.90 -5.83 8.81
N GLY A 47 -23.90 -4.96 9.01
CA GLY A 47 -24.54 -4.75 10.31
C GLY A 47 -23.78 -3.83 11.27
N PHE A 48 -22.72 -3.16 10.81
CA PHE A 48 -22.04 -2.14 11.62
C PHE A 48 -22.95 -0.92 11.86
N PRO A 49 -22.77 -0.20 12.98
CA PRO A 49 -23.41 1.09 13.22
C PRO A 49 -23.32 2.04 12.02
N LYS A 50 -24.39 2.81 11.81
CA LYS A 50 -24.43 3.83 10.76
C LYS A 50 -23.25 4.79 10.92
N HIS A 51 -22.60 5.11 9.81
CA HIS A 51 -21.48 6.05 9.74
C HIS A 51 -20.21 5.63 10.50
N LEU A 52 -20.10 4.36 10.94
CA LEU A 52 -18.86 3.87 11.54
C LEU A 52 -17.67 3.91 10.57
N PHE A 53 -17.95 3.65 9.29
CA PHE A 53 -17.01 3.85 8.19
C PHE A 53 -17.66 4.77 7.16
N GLN A 54 -16.94 5.81 6.71
CA GLN A 54 -17.42 6.73 5.67
C GLN A 54 -16.32 7.02 4.63
N ASN A 55 -16.68 7.02 3.35
CA ASN A 55 -15.80 7.57 2.31
C ASN A 55 -16.04 9.07 2.13
N ILE A 56 -14.97 9.85 2.03
CA ILE A 56 -15.01 11.26 1.66
C ILE A 56 -14.29 11.47 0.32
N SER A 57 -15.07 11.73 -0.73
CA SER A 57 -14.56 12.05 -2.06
C SER A 57 -14.14 13.52 -2.12
N ILE A 58 -12.92 13.79 -1.66
CA ILE A 58 -12.33 15.14 -1.65
C ILE A 58 -11.00 15.17 -2.40
N SER A 59 -10.65 16.35 -2.92
CA SER A 59 -9.31 16.60 -3.47
C SER A 59 -8.23 16.50 -2.38
N GLY A 60 -7.02 16.08 -2.77
CA GLY A 60 -5.86 15.99 -1.88
C GLY A 60 -5.55 17.30 -1.14
N LYS A 61 -5.80 18.45 -1.79
CA LYS A 61 -5.60 19.79 -1.19
C LYS A 61 -6.45 20.05 0.06
N ASN A 62 -7.56 19.33 0.23
CA ASN A 62 -8.47 19.48 1.36
C ASN A 62 -8.15 18.50 2.50
N VAL A 63 -7.21 17.56 2.32
CA VAL A 63 -6.87 16.55 3.35
C VAL A 63 -6.34 17.22 4.62
N SER A 64 -5.57 18.30 4.51
CA SER A 64 -5.08 19.03 5.68
C SER A 64 -6.21 19.57 6.56
N LYS A 65 -7.31 20.04 5.97
CA LYS A 65 -8.50 20.49 6.72
C LYS A 65 -9.16 19.36 7.50
N VAL A 66 -9.17 18.14 6.95
CA VAL A 66 -9.66 16.95 7.64
C VAL A 66 -8.75 16.61 8.82
N ILE A 67 -7.43 16.58 8.59
CA ILE A 67 -6.45 16.29 9.64
C ILE A 67 -6.55 17.30 10.79
N LYS A 68 -6.76 18.59 10.51
CA LYS A 68 -6.92 19.65 11.53
C LYS A 68 -8.22 19.59 12.32
N ASN A 69 -9.21 18.81 11.89
CA ASN A 69 -10.48 18.72 12.60
C ASN A 69 -10.29 18.07 13.98
N SER A 70 -10.77 18.70 15.05
CA SER A 70 -10.63 18.21 16.43
C SER A 70 -11.24 16.82 16.68
N LYS A 71 -12.16 16.36 15.83
CA LYS A 71 -12.76 15.01 15.91
C LYS A 71 -11.87 13.90 15.32
N ILE A 72 -10.79 14.25 14.62
CA ILE A 72 -9.81 13.27 14.10
C ILE A 72 -8.71 13.09 15.14
N SER A 73 -8.58 11.89 15.68
CA SER A 73 -7.57 11.58 16.71
C SER A 73 -6.23 11.06 16.14
N ALA A 74 -6.26 10.44 14.96
CA ALA A 74 -5.08 9.83 14.34
C ALA A 74 -5.22 9.79 12.82
N VAL A 75 -4.10 9.61 12.11
CA VAL A 75 -4.06 9.52 10.65
C VAL A 75 -3.24 8.31 10.23
N THR A 76 -3.70 7.59 9.21
CA THR A 76 -2.89 6.58 8.53
C THR A 76 -2.84 6.88 7.04
N LEU A 77 -1.64 6.82 6.47
CA LEU A 77 -1.43 6.98 5.04
C LEU A 77 -0.62 5.80 4.52
N THR A 78 -1.19 5.08 3.55
CA THR A 78 -0.40 4.32 2.58
C THR A 78 -0.30 5.12 1.29
N GLY A 79 0.91 5.30 0.74
CA GLY A 79 1.10 6.08 -0.48
C GLY A 79 2.56 6.41 -0.80
N SER A 80 2.77 7.48 -1.57
CA SER A 80 4.12 7.93 -1.94
C SER A 80 4.79 8.71 -0.82
N THR A 81 6.12 8.75 -0.83
CA THR A 81 6.92 9.52 0.14
C THR A 81 6.54 11.01 0.20
N PRO A 82 6.31 11.72 -0.92
CA PRO A 82 5.84 13.10 -0.87
C PRO A 82 4.48 13.27 -0.17
N ALA A 83 3.53 12.37 -0.44
CA ALA A 83 2.23 12.39 0.23
C ALA A 83 2.37 12.12 1.74
N GLY A 84 3.24 11.16 2.10
CA GLY A 84 3.60 10.87 3.49
C GLY A 84 4.17 12.07 4.22
N ARG A 85 5.14 12.78 3.62
CA ARG A 85 5.73 13.99 4.21
C ARG A 85 4.69 15.07 4.47
N SER A 86 3.80 15.33 3.50
CA SER A 86 2.74 16.35 3.64
C SER A 86 1.74 16.02 4.75
N VAL A 87 1.33 14.74 4.86
CA VAL A 87 0.45 14.28 5.94
C VAL A 87 1.16 14.33 7.29
N ALA A 88 2.41 13.88 7.36
CA ALA A 88 3.21 13.89 8.59
C ALA A 88 3.38 15.31 9.14
N GLU A 89 3.68 16.28 8.27
CA GLU A 89 3.82 17.69 8.67
C GLU A 89 2.53 18.22 9.30
N THR A 90 1.38 17.97 8.68
CA THR A 90 0.10 18.46 9.20
C THR A 90 -0.29 17.72 10.48
N ALA A 91 -0.16 16.39 10.51
CA ALA A 91 -0.51 15.59 11.69
C ALA A 91 0.39 15.93 12.89
N GLY A 92 1.69 16.14 12.65
CA GLY A 92 2.65 16.54 13.68
C GLY A 92 2.33 17.91 14.28
N LYS A 93 1.98 18.91 13.46
CA LYS A 93 1.55 20.24 13.93
C LYS A 93 0.31 20.18 14.82
N GLU A 94 -0.58 19.22 14.56
CA GLU A 94 -1.83 19.01 15.31
C GLU A 94 -1.68 17.99 16.45
N LEU A 95 -0.45 17.51 16.72
CA LEU A 95 -0.14 16.49 17.74
C LEU A 95 -0.93 15.17 17.57
N LYS A 96 -1.16 14.74 16.33
CA LYS A 96 -1.93 13.52 16.01
C LYS A 96 -1.01 12.38 15.63
N LYS A 97 -1.27 11.21 16.24
CA LYS A 97 -0.55 9.98 15.91
C LYS A 97 -0.69 9.66 14.42
N SER A 98 0.43 9.36 13.76
CA SER A 98 0.45 8.97 12.36
C SER A 98 1.10 7.60 12.14
N VAL A 99 0.53 6.79 11.25
CA VAL A 99 1.18 5.62 10.64
C VAL A 99 1.40 5.91 9.16
N LEU A 100 2.64 5.76 8.67
CA LEU A 100 3.04 6.15 7.32
C LEU A 100 3.67 4.96 6.59
N GLU A 101 2.92 4.39 5.67
CA GLU A 101 3.28 3.23 4.86
C GLU A 101 3.65 3.71 3.45
N LEU A 102 4.94 3.88 3.19
CA LEU A 102 5.42 4.64 2.03
C LEU A 102 5.95 3.76 0.89
N GLY A 103 6.67 4.36 -0.06
CA GLY A 103 7.30 3.63 -1.14
C GLY A 103 8.43 2.72 -0.66
N GLY A 104 8.68 1.64 -1.40
CA GLY A 104 9.78 0.71 -1.17
C GLY A 104 10.62 0.49 -2.43
N SER A 105 11.91 0.25 -2.24
CA SER A 105 12.86 -0.17 -3.29
C SER A 105 13.60 -1.41 -2.81
N ASP A 106 12.81 -2.47 -2.64
CA ASP A 106 13.20 -3.65 -1.89
C ASP A 106 14.32 -4.40 -2.63
N PRO A 107 15.42 -4.74 -1.93
CA PRO A 107 16.47 -5.58 -2.50
C PRO A 107 15.99 -7.03 -2.58
N TYR A 108 16.41 -7.72 -3.64
CA TYR A 108 16.26 -9.15 -3.81
C TYR A 108 17.66 -9.74 -3.95
N VAL A 109 18.19 -10.30 -2.86
CA VAL A 109 19.58 -10.75 -2.75
C VAL A 109 19.65 -12.25 -3.01
N ILE A 110 20.55 -12.66 -3.90
CA ILE A 110 20.79 -14.06 -4.29
C ILE A 110 22.25 -14.37 -3.97
N LEU A 111 22.45 -15.28 -3.02
CA LEU A 111 23.75 -15.74 -2.54
C LEU A 111 24.19 -17.01 -3.27
N ASP A 112 25.44 -17.40 -3.08
CA ASP A 112 26.13 -18.49 -3.80
C ASP A 112 25.50 -19.88 -3.59
N ASP A 113 24.80 -20.09 -2.49
CA ASP A 113 24.09 -21.33 -2.15
C ASP A 113 22.59 -21.32 -2.57
N ALA A 114 22.14 -20.26 -3.25
CA ALA A 114 20.74 -20.10 -3.60
C ALA A 114 20.28 -21.10 -4.67
N ASP A 115 19.08 -21.64 -4.49
CA ASP A 115 18.36 -22.39 -5.52
C ASP A 115 17.93 -21.43 -6.63
N ILE A 116 18.62 -21.49 -7.78
CA ILE A 116 18.39 -20.56 -8.90
C ILE A 116 16.97 -20.63 -9.43
N GLU A 117 16.42 -21.82 -9.60
CA GLU A 117 15.08 -21.97 -10.18
C GLU A 117 14.02 -21.34 -9.28
N LYS A 118 14.07 -21.62 -7.98
CA LYS A 118 13.18 -20.98 -6.99
C LYS A 118 13.41 -19.48 -6.89
N SER A 119 14.66 -19.04 -6.98
CA SER A 119 15.02 -17.62 -6.91
C SER A 119 14.43 -16.85 -8.09
N VAL A 120 14.52 -17.39 -9.30
CA VAL A 120 13.93 -16.76 -10.49
C VAL A 120 12.40 -16.73 -10.38
N ASP A 121 11.75 -17.83 -9.99
CA ASP A 121 10.29 -17.88 -9.89
C ASP A 121 9.73 -16.89 -8.84
N SER A 122 10.41 -16.81 -7.70
CA SER A 122 10.07 -15.87 -6.62
C SER A 122 10.33 -14.43 -7.03
N CYS A 123 11.47 -14.17 -7.70
CA CYS A 123 11.81 -12.87 -8.25
C CYS A 123 10.75 -12.39 -9.24
N ILE A 124 10.38 -13.21 -10.22
CA ILE A 124 9.34 -12.88 -11.20
C ILE A 124 8.04 -12.56 -10.45
N SER A 125 7.59 -13.47 -9.59
CA SER A 125 6.34 -13.31 -8.84
C SER A 125 6.33 -12.00 -8.05
N GLY A 126 7.42 -11.67 -7.33
CA GLY A 126 7.53 -10.43 -6.56
C GLY A 126 7.67 -9.17 -7.42
N ARG A 127 8.43 -9.24 -8.52
CA ARG A 127 8.69 -8.09 -9.40
C ARG A 127 7.47 -7.72 -10.22
N ILE A 128 6.74 -8.68 -10.77
CA ILE A 128 5.61 -8.42 -11.68
C ILE A 128 4.24 -8.48 -11.01
N LEU A 129 4.17 -8.80 -9.70
CA LEU A 129 2.92 -8.73 -8.93
C LEU A 129 2.22 -7.38 -9.18
N ASN A 130 0.95 -7.44 -9.56
CA ASN A 130 0.14 -6.25 -9.87
C ASN A 130 0.81 -5.34 -10.91
N THR A 131 1.40 -5.94 -11.95
CA THR A 131 2.17 -5.25 -12.99
C THR A 131 3.34 -4.45 -12.39
N GLY A 132 3.94 -4.97 -11.33
CA GLY A 132 5.01 -4.34 -10.57
C GLY A 132 4.63 -3.13 -9.73
N GLN A 133 3.34 -2.82 -9.62
CA GLN A 133 2.81 -1.67 -8.86
C GLN A 133 2.60 -2.03 -7.39
N SER A 134 3.63 -2.58 -6.75
CA SER A 134 3.63 -2.93 -5.32
C SER A 134 4.75 -2.23 -4.57
N CYS A 135 4.44 -1.71 -3.38
CA CYS A 135 5.43 -1.13 -2.48
C CYS A 135 6.51 -2.15 -2.09
N ILE A 136 6.11 -3.42 -1.96
CA ILE A 136 6.98 -4.55 -1.56
C ILE A 136 7.49 -5.40 -2.74
N SER A 137 7.39 -4.92 -3.99
CA SER A 137 7.98 -5.64 -5.13
C SER A 137 9.51 -5.71 -4.99
N ALA A 138 10.10 -6.84 -5.40
CA ALA A 138 11.54 -6.99 -5.62
C ALA A 138 12.00 -6.00 -6.69
N LYS A 139 12.72 -4.92 -6.32
CA LYS A 139 13.08 -3.84 -7.28
C LYS A 139 14.55 -3.80 -7.63
N ARG A 140 15.41 -4.23 -6.73
CA ARG A 140 16.87 -4.23 -6.93
C ARG A 140 17.36 -5.66 -6.82
N LEU A 141 17.62 -6.29 -7.95
CA LEU A 141 18.16 -7.64 -8.02
C LEU A 141 19.66 -7.56 -7.75
N ILE A 142 20.12 -8.23 -6.70
CA ILE A 142 21.51 -8.23 -6.25
C ILE A 142 21.94 -9.69 -6.25
N VAL A 143 22.78 -10.07 -7.21
CA VAL A 143 23.20 -11.46 -7.44
C VAL A 143 24.69 -11.53 -7.26
N VAL A 144 25.18 -12.53 -6.54
CA VAL A 144 26.62 -12.80 -6.49
C VAL A 144 27.16 -13.14 -7.88
N ASP A 145 28.40 -12.73 -8.14
CA ASP A 145 29.03 -12.81 -9.46
C ASP A 145 28.99 -14.24 -10.04
N SER A 146 29.25 -15.25 -9.21
CA SER A 146 29.25 -16.67 -9.60
C SER A 146 27.91 -17.19 -10.15
N LEU A 147 26.79 -16.52 -9.82
CA LEU A 147 25.44 -16.92 -10.23
C LEU A 147 24.79 -15.93 -11.20
N HIS A 148 25.45 -14.81 -11.50
CA HIS A 148 24.88 -13.71 -12.28
C HIS A 148 24.34 -14.17 -13.63
N ASP A 149 25.19 -14.80 -14.45
CA ASP A 149 24.84 -15.15 -15.83
C ASP A 149 23.76 -16.24 -15.88
N GLN A 150 23.83 -17.21 -14.95
CA GLN A 150 22.84 -18.27 -14.85
C GLN A 150 21.46 -17.70 -14.44
N PHE A 151 21.44 -16.82 -13.44
CA PHE A 151 20.20 -16.17 -13.00
C PHE A 151 19.60 -15.30 -14.10
N LEU A 152 20.42 -14.48 -14.77
CA LEU A 152 19.96 -13.58 -15.83
C LEU A 152 19.36 -14.38 -17.00
N SER A 153 20.08 -15.41 -17.46
CA SER A 153 19.61 -16.28 -18.55
C SER A 153 18.29 -16.96 -18.20
N SER A 154 18.15 -17.51 -16.99
CA SER A 154 16.89 -18.16 -16.57
C SER A 154 15.75 -17.14 -16.43
N LEU A 155 16.02 -15.94 -15.90
CA LEU A 155 15.05 -14.86 -15.78
C LEU A 155 14.50 -14.41 -17.15
N GLU A 156 15.38 -14.14 -18.11
CA GLU A 156 14.99 -13.75 -19.48
C GLU A 156 14.16 -14.84 -20.17
N ASN A 157 14.60 -16.08 -20.06
CA ASN A 157 13.90 -17.23 -20.64
C ASN A 157 12.51 -17.45 -20.05
N LYS A 158 12.31 -17.20 -18.75
CA LYS A 158 11.00 -17.33 -18.11
C LYS A 158 10.09 -16.13 -18.41
N LEU A 159 10.64 -14.92 -18.47
CA LEU A 159 9.87 -13.71 -18.79
C LEU A 159 9.40 -13.67 -20.24
N SER A 160 10.20 -14.15 -21.20
CA SER A 160 9.82 -14.17 -22.62
C SER A 160 8.63 -15.09 -22.95
N LYS A 161 8.25 -15.96 -22.02
CA LYS A 161 7.14 -16.91 -22.16
C LYS A 161 5.84 -16.44 -21.48
N LYS A 162 5.83 -15.26 -20.86
CA LYS A 162 4.67 -14.66 -20.19
C LYS A 162 4.11 -13.50 -20.98
#